data_AF-A0A820HHM5-F1
#
_entry.id   AF-A0A820HHM5-F1
#
_cell.length_a   1.000
_cell.length_b   1.000
_cell.length_c   1.000
_cell.angle_alpha   90.00
_cell.angle_beta   90.00
_cell.angle_gamma   90.00
#
_symmetry.space_group_name_H-M   'P 1'
#
loop_
_entity.id
_entity.type
_entity.pdbx_description
1 polymer ?
#
loop_
_entity_poly.entity_id
_entity_poly.type
_entity_poly.pdbx_seq_one_letter_code
_entity_poly.pdbx_strand_id
1 'polypeptide(L)'
;MFPCYLTKHDDCSPMEYLSFNGRFPFESLNNLLSCRPRLHHLSINSLVKCVREELRDVSPIELKYLKCVSLNIDCIQFDKFEKILKTFFHSVEILNITTCYREEYSNAKKWKKLILFHMPYLHIFDINYRGSI
;
A
#
# COMPACT_ATOMS: atom_id res chain seq x y z
N MET A 1 11.21 12.48 18.73
CA MET A 1 10.49 11.93 19.90
C MET A 1 9.01 12.06 19.60
N PHE A 2 8.34 10.98 19.22
CA PHE A 2 6.88 10.96 19.04
C PHE A 2 6.31 10.08 20.15
N PRO A 3 5.33 10.55 20.94
CA PRO A 3 4.83 9.77 22.06
C PRO A 3 3.87 8.68 21.54
N CYS A 4 4.24 7.42 21.78
CA CYS A 4 3.30 6.31 21.73
C CYS A 4 2.46 6.35 23.01
N TYR A 5 1.20 6.76 22.91
CA TYR A 5 0.24 6.56 23.99
C TYR A 5 -0.38 5.17 23.86
N LEU A 6 -0.02 4.28 24.78
CA LEU A 6 -0.75 3.05 25.07
C LEU A 6 -1.69 3.35 26.24
N THR A 7 -2.98 3.57 25.96
CA THR A 7 -4.03 3.51 26.97
C THR A 7 -4.72 2.15 26.88
N LYS A 8 -4.80 1.48 28.03
CA LYS A 8 -5.36 0.14 28.21
C LYS A 8 -6.85 0.22 28.61
N HIS A 9 -7.59 -0.77 28.13
CA HIS A 9 -8.94 -1.23 28.49
C HIS A 9 -10.15 -0.49 27.89
N ASP A 10 -10.64 -1.05 26.77
CA ASP A 10 -12.06 -1.26 26.47
C ASP A 10 -12.19 -2.49 25.55
N ASP A 11 -13.25 -3.29 25.71
CA ASP A 11 -13.53 -4.56 25.03
C ASP A 11 -13.91 -4.39 23.52
N CYS A 12 -13.07 -3.70 22.74
CA CYS A 12 -13.20 -3.54 21.29
C CYS A 12 -11.80 -3.37 20.66
N SER A 13 -11.11 -4.45 20.30
CA SER A 13 -9.85 -4.34 19.55
C SER A 13 -10.06 -4.65 18.07
N PRO A 14 -10.24 -3.66 17.17
CA PRO A 14 -10.11 -3.93 15.74
C PRO A 14 -9.12 -3.02 15.00
N MET A 15 -8.31 -2.19 15.65
CA MET A 15 -7.29 -1.41 14.93
C MET A 15 -6.01 -2.22 14.75
N GLU A 16 -5.94 -2.99 13.67
CA GLU A 16 -4.67 -3.51 13.17
C GLU A 16 -3.98 -2.43 12.33
N TYR A 17 -3.05 -1.71 12.98
CA TYR A 17 -2.07 -0.84 12.33
C TYR A 17 -0.79 -1.63 12.10
N LEU A 18 -0.27 -1.62 10.88
CA LEU A 18 0.98 -2.29 10.55
C LEU A 18 1.94 -1.33 9.87
N SER A 19 3.12 -1.17 10.46
CA SER A 19 4.20 -0.37 9.90
C SER A 19 5.48 -1.16 9.80
N PHE A 20 6.06 -1.21 8.61
CA PHE A 20 7.36 -1.82 8.34
C PHE A 20 8.42 -0.74 8.15
N ASN A 21 9.29 -0.63 9.15
CA ASN A 21 10.47 0.23 9.14
C ASN A 21 11.67 -0.55 8.61
N GLY A 22 11.66 -0.90 7.32
CA GLY A 22 12.73 -1.64 6.68
C GLY A 22 12.44 -1.95 5.21
N ARG A 23 13.37 -2.65 4.55
CA ARG A 23 13.15 -3.20 3.21
C ARG A 23 12.15 -4.33 3.28
N PHE A 24 11.06 -4.21 2.55
CA PHE A 24 9.99 -5.19 2.45
C PHE A 24 9.88 -5.67 1.00
N PRO A 25 9.99 -6.98 0.73
CA PRO A 25 9.84 -7.51 -0.63
C PRO A 25 8.43 -7.29 -1.17
N PHE A 26 8.33 -6.72 -2.37
CA PHE A 26 7.05 -6.45 -3.03
C PHE A 26 6.22 -7.72 -3.23
N GLU A 27 6.89 -8.82 -3.53
CA GLU A 27 6.29 -10.13 -3.81
C GLU A 27 5.67 -10.74 -2.53
N SER A 28 6.18 -10.35 -1.36
CA SER A 28 5.61 -10.76 -0.07
C SER A 28 4.37 -9.97 0.34
N LEU A 29 4.03 -8.89 -0.38
CA LEU A 29 2.91 -8.01 -0.04
C LEU A 29 1.57 -8.76 -0.14
N ASN A 30 1.41 -9.61 -1.15
CA ASN A 30 0.22 -10.45 -1.30
C ASN A 30 -0.03 -11.30 -0.05
N ASN A 31 0.99 -12.06 0.37
CA ASN A 31 0.87 -12.95 1.52
C ASN A 31 0.56 -12.17 2.81
N LEU A 32 1.22 -11.03 2.99
CA LEU A 32 0.97 -10.18 4.15
C LEU A 32 -0.48 -9.71 4.21
N LEU A 33 -1.00 -9.20 3.10
CA LEU A 33 -2.35 -8.68 2.99
C LEU A 33 -3.39 -9.79 3.15
N SER A 34 -3.17 -10.95 2.53
CA SER A 34 -4.07 -12.10 2.63
C SER A 34 -4.17 -12.66 4.05
N CYS A 35 -3.10 -12.60 4.85
CA CYS A 35 -3.12 -13.06 6.23
C CYS A 35 -3.73 -12.07 7.23
N ARG A 36 -4.03 -10.83 6.81
CA ARG A 36 -4.51 -9.76 7.70
C ARG A 36 -5.77 -9.08 7.17
N PRO A 37 -6.90 -9.80 7.07
CA PRO A 37 -8.14 -9.23 6.53
C PRO A 37 -8.73 -8.09 7.36
N ARG A 38 -8.33 -7.95 8.64
CA ARG A 38 -8.77 -6.88 9.55
C ARG A 38 -7.81 -5.68 9.58
N LEU A 39 -6.80 -5.65 8.70
CA LEU A 39 -5.84 -4.55 8.65
C LEU A 39 -6.56 -3.24 8.28
N HIS A 40 -6.39 -2.20 9.11
CA HIS A 40 -6.95 -0.87 8.86
C HIS A 40 -5.95 0.09 8.22
N HIS A 41 -4.69 -0.01 8.64
CA HIS A 41 -3.62 0.88 8.22
C HIS A 41 -2.37 0.09 7.85
N LEU A 42 -1.83 0.36 6.67
CA LEU A 42 -0.56 -0.19 6.22
C LEU A 42 0.43 0.93 5.93
N SER A 43 1.63 0.85 6.52
CA SER A 43 2.77 1.70 6.17
C SER A 43 3.99 0.83 5.84
N ILE A 44 4.62 1.06 4.70
CA ILE A 44 5.86 0.36 4.32
C ILE A 44 6.88 1.40 3.85
N ASN A 45 7.99 1.52 4.58
CA ASN A 45 8.99 2.57 4.34
C ASN A 45 9.96 2.26 3.19
N SER A 46 10.05 1.01 2.74
CA SER A 46 10.86 0.64 1.59
C SER A 46 10.31 -0.65 0.98
N LEU A 47 9.39 -0.52 0.03
CA LEU A 47 8.86 -1.61 -0.76
C LEU A 47 9.81 -1.83 -1.95
N VAL A 48 10.53 -2.95 -1.93
CA VAL A 48 11.60 -3.25 -2.90
C VAL A 48 11.23 -4.46 -3.75
N LYS A 49 11.58 -4.43 -5.03
CA LYS A 49 11.45 -5.61 -5.91
C LYS A 49 12.44 -6.71 -5.48
N CYS A 50 11.94 -7.92 -5.21
CA CYS A 50 12.80 -9.10 -5.09
C CYS A 50 13.14 -9.61 -6.49
N VAL A 51 14.42 -9.91 -6.74
CA VAL A 51 14.89 -10.36 -8.06
C VAL A 51 14.41 -11.78 -8.40
N ARG A 52 13.97 -12.56 -7.40
CA ARG A 52 13.82 -14.01 -7.51
C ARG A 52 12.38 -14.53 -7.46
N GLU A 53 11.40 -13.67 -7.25
CA GLU A 53 10.02 -14.11 -7.05
C GLU A 53 9.08 -13.42 -8.04
N GLU A 54 8.20 -14.19 -8.65
CA GLU A 54 7.06 -13.66 -9.39
C GLU A 54 5.89 -13.47 -8.44
N LEU A 55 5.03 -12.48 -8.69
CA LEU A 55 3.79 -12.37 -7.95
C LEU A 55 2.97 -13.63 -8.20
N ARG A 56 2.67 -14.37 -7.14
CA ARG A 56 1.71 -15.46 -7.21
C ARG A 56 0.31 -14.85 -7.36
N ASP A 57 -0.46 -15.40 -8.30
CA ASP A 57 -1.89 -15.11 -8.38
C ASP A 57 -2.56 -15.67 -7.13
N VAL A 58 -3.01 -14.78 -6.26
CA VAL A 58 -3.80 -15.12 -5.08
C VAL A 58 -5.25 -14.75 -5.36
N SER A 59 -6.17 -15.59 -4.90
CA SER A 59 -7.59 -15.27 -4.91
C SER A 59 -7.81 -13.89 -4.26
N PRO A 60 -8.55 -12.98 -4.91
CA PRO A 60 -8.77 -11.65 -4.36
C PRO A 60 -9.47 -11.79 -3.00
N ILE A 61 -8.79 -11.33 -1.94
CA ILE A 61 -9.37 -11.20 -0.61
C ILE A 61 -9.73 -9.73 -0.44
N GLU A 62 -11.00 -9.47 -0.18
CA GLU A 62 -11.49 -8.12 0.04
C GLU A 62 -11.03 -7.61 1.40
N LEU A 63 -10.10 -6.65 1.41
CA LEU A 63 -9.63 -5.97 2.61
C LEU A 63 -10.58 -4.83 2.99
N LYS A 64 -11.79 -5.17 3.41
CA LYS A 64 -12.89 -4.22 3.72
C LYS A 64 -12.51 -3.13 4.71
N TYR A 65 -11.57 -3.45 5.61
CA TYR A 65 -11.15 -2.57 6.68
C TYR A 65 -9.93 -1.72 6.33
N LEU A 66 -9.20 -2.04 5.25
CA LEU A 66 -7.97 -1.32 4.90
C LEU A 66 -8.31 0.05 4.32
N LYS A 67 -8.17 1.09 5.15
CA LYS A 67 -8.55 2.47 4.80
C LYS A 67 -7.37 3.33 4.42
N CYS A 68 -6.23 3.14 5.07
CA CYS A 68 -5.07 4.01 4.88
C CYS A 68 -3.85 3.18 4.47
N VAL A 69 -3.24 3.56 3.36
CA VAL A 69 -2.04 2.92 2.84
C VAL A 69 -0.98 3.97 2.52
N SER A 70 0.20 3.79 3.10
CA SER A 70 1.39 4.60 2.83
C SER A 70 2.53 3.69 2.36
N LEU A 71 2.97 3.87 1.12
CA LEU A 71 4.00 3.02 0.52
C LEU A 71 5.14 3.87 -0.03
N ASN A 72 6.36 3.51 0.34
CA ASN A 72 7.54 4.05 -0.27
C ASN A 72 8.15 3.02 -1.22
N ILE A 73 7.90 3.20 -2.50
CA ILE A 73 8.13 2.26 -3.59
C ILE A 73 9.53 2.49 -4.16
N ASP A 74 10.29 1.40 -4.33
CA ASP A 74 11.66 1.42 -4.84
C ASP A 74 11.84 0.30 -5.88
N CYS A 75 12.21 0.68 -7.10
CA CYS A 75 12.49 -0.24 -8.21
C CYS A 75 11.32 -1.16 -8.63
N ILE A 76 10.07 -0.72 -8.46
CA ILE A 76 8.86 -1.47 -8.85
C ILE A 76 8.15 -0.79 -10.00
N GLN A 77 8.02 -1.49 -11.12
CA GLN A 77 7.29 -1.05 -12.31
C GLN A 77 5.82 -0.80 -11.99
N PHE A 78 5.27 0.27 -12.55
CA PHE A 78 3.89 0.69 -12.31
C PHE A 78 2.89 -0.42 -12.62
N ASP A 79 3.05 -1.13 -13.74
CA ASP A 79 2.08 -2.16 -14.16
C ASP A 79 2.05 -3.35 -13.18
N LYS A 80 3.15 -3.63 -12.46
CA LYS A 80 3.17 -4.63 -11.39
C LYS A 80 2.45 -4.10 -10.15
N PHE A 81 2.71 -2.85 -9.79
CA PHE A 81 2.06 -2.19 -8.66
C PHE A 81 0.55 -2.02 -8.87
N GLU A 82 0.13 -1.69 -10.10
CA GLU A 82 -1.26 -1.56 -10.51
C GLU A 82 -2.07 -2.83 -10.22
N LYS A 83 -1.47 -4.03 -10.40
CA LYS A 83 -2.12 -5.30 -10.07
C LYS A 83 -2.48 -5.38 -8.59
N ILE A 84 -1.57 -5.00 -7.70
CA ILE A 84 -1.83 -4.97 -6.24
C ILE A 84 -2.97 -4.02 -5.90
N LEU A 85 -2.95 -2.82 -6.47
CA LEU A 85 -3.97 -1.81 -6.23
C LEU A 85 -5.36 -2.34 -6.60
N LYS A 86 -5.47 -2.98 -7.77
CA LYS A 86 -6.73 -3.58 -8.24
C LYS A 86 -7.20 -4.74 -7.36
N THR A 87 -6.28 -5.54 -6.83
CA THR A 87 -6.63 -6.73 -6.05
C THR A 87 -7.04 -6.41 -4.62
N PHE A 88 -6.34 -5.48 -3.96
CA PHE A 88 -6.46 -5.32 -2.51
C PHE A 88 -6.99 -3.95 -2.07
N PHE A 89 -6.84 -2.90 -2.87
CA PHE A 89 -7.03 -1.52 -2.38
C PHE A 89 -8.38 -0.93 -2.76
N HIS A 90 -9.37 -1.78 -3.04
CA HIS A 90 -10.71 -1.32 -3.39
C HIS A 90 -11.33 -0.44 -2.30
N SER A 91 -11.17 -0.82 -1.03
CA SER A 91 -11.74 -0.11 0.14
C SER A 91 -10.85 1.02 0.68
N VAL A 92 -9.70 1.27 0.03
CA VAL A 92 -8.73 2.27 0.48
C VAL A 92 -9.28 3.67 0.24
N GLU A 93 -9.16 4.47 1.27
CA GLU A 93 -9.67 5.82 1.40
C GLU A 93 -8.55 6.87 1.28
N ILE A 94 -7.36 6.52 1.79
CA ILE A 94 -6.15 7.35 1.77
C ILE A 94 -5.01 6.51 1.17
N LEU A 95 -4.45 6.98 0.05
CA LEU A 95 -3.29 6.37 -0.59
C LEU A 95 -2.15 7.39 -0.72
N ASN A 96 -1.08 7.16 0.03
CA ASN A 96 0.14 7.95 -0.01
C ASN A 96 1.25 7.12 -0.64
N ILE A 97 1.86 7.65 -1.70
CA ILE A 97 2.95 6.99 -2.40
C ILE A 97 4.16 7.88 -2.38
N THR A 98 5.31 7.31 -2.06
CA THR A 98 6.62 7.91 -2.28
C THR A 98 7.39 7.04 -3.26
N THR A 99 8.03 7.60 -4.28
CA THR A 99 8.78 6.82 -5.27
C THR A 99 10.02 7.57 -5.78
N CYS A 100 11.07 6.84 -6.15
CA CYS A 100 12.22 7.38 -6.88
C CYS A 100 12.05 7.31 -8.41
N TYR A 101 11.03 6.61 -8.92
CA TYR A 101 10.78 6.39 -10.34
C TYR A 101 9.78 7.39 -10.91
N ARG A 102 10.24 8.54 -11.37
CA ARG A 102 9.35 9.58 -11.93
C ARG A 102 8.61 9.12 -13.19
N GLU A 103 9.30 8.58 -14.18
CA GLU A 103 8.76 8.40 -15.54
C GLU A 103 7.46 7.58 -15.59
N GLU A 104 7.43 6.43 -14.93
CA GLU A 104 6.24 5.56 -14.94
C GLU A 104 5.12 6.11 -14.04
N TYR A 105 5.48 6.64 -12.88
CA TYR A 105 4.53 7.08 -11.86
C TYR A 105 4.01 8.51 -12.09
N SER A 106 4.60 9.30 -12.99
CA SER A 106 4.12 10.62 -13.38
C SER A 106 3.02 10.58 -14.44
N ASN A 107 2.63 9.40 -14.91
CA ASN A 107 1.57 9.27 -15.91
C ASN A 107 0.18 9.48 -15.30
N ALA A 108 -0.29 10.72 -15.30
CA ALA A 108 -1.60 11.09 -14.77
C ALA A 108 -2.78 10.33 -15.43
N LYS A 109 -2.67 9.95 -16.70
CA LYS A 109 -3.73 9.19 -17.39
C LYS A 109 -3.86 7.78 -16.81
N LYS A 110 -2.73 7.11 -16.51
CA LYS A 110 -2.73 5.79 -15.85
C LYS A 110 -3.38 5.88 -14.47
N TRP A 111 -2.95 6.84 -13.66
CA TRP A 111 -3.53 7.08 -12.32
C TRP A 111 -5.03 7.37 -12.36
N LYS A 112 -5.46 8.29 -13.24
CA LYS A 112 -6.88 8.64 -13.38
C LYS A 112 -7.72 7.41 -13.72
N LYS A 113 -7.28 6.60 -14.68
CA LYS A 113 -7.99 5.36 -15.05
C LYS A 113 -8.05 4.41 -13.85
N LEU A 114 -6.94 4.19 -13.18
CA LEU A 114 -6.88 3.26 -12.04
C LEU A 114 -7.81 3.67 -10.91
N ILE A 115 -7.75 4.93 -10.49
CA ILE A 115 -8.55 5.46 -9.37
C ILE A 115 -10.04 5.38 -9.71
N LEU A 116 -10.45 5.88 -10.89
CA LEU A 116 -11.86 5.92 -11.29
C LEU A 116 -12.52 4.54 -11.35
N PHE A 117 -11.78 3.51 -11.77
CA PHE A 117 -12.36 2.18 -11.98
C PHE A 117 -12.16 1.22 -10.81
N HIS A 118 -11.14 1.42 -9.98
CA HIS A 118 -10.75 0.41 -8.99
C HIS A 118 -10.71 0.90 -7.54
N MET A 119 -10.74 2.22 -7.30
CA MET A 119 -10.63 2.79 -5.97
C MET A 119 -11.77 3.79 -5.69
N PRO A 120 -13.04 3.34 -5.68
CA PRO A 120 -14.19 4.25 -5.59
C PRO A 120 -14.30 4.98 -4.25
N TYR A 121 -13.63 4.50 -3.20
CA TYR A 121 -13.65 5.12 -1.87
C TYR A 121 -12.46 6.06 -1.63
N LEU A 122 -11.54 6.19 -2.58
CA LEU A 122 -10.36 7.01 -2.45
C LEU A 122 -10.74 8.50 -2.44
N HIS A 123 -10.41 9.19 -1.36
CA HIS A 123 -10.65 10.63 -1.21
C HIS A 123 -9.37 11.43 -1.03
N ILE A 124 -8.29 10.82 -0.51
CA ILE A 124 -6.96 11.42 -0.44
C ILE A 124 -5.99 10.57 -1.25
N PHE A 125 -5.33 11.21 -2.21
CA PHE A 125 -4.29 10.61 -3.03
C PHE A 125 -3.11 11.56 -3.13
N ASP A 126 -1.98 11.14 -2.55
CA ASP A 126 -0.74 11.90 -2.60
C ASP A 126 0.38 11.07 -3.23
N ILE A 127 1.13 11.69 -4.14
CA ILE A 127 2.33 11.12 -4.72
C ILE A 127 3.51 12.06 -4.54
N ASN A 128 4.55 11.53 -3.88
CA ASN A 128 5.79 12.22 -3.58
C ASN A 128 6.95 11.57 -4.33
N TYR A 129 7.91 12.39 -4.74
CA TYR A 129 9.13 11.91 -5.38
C TYR A 129 10.32 12.11 -4.46
N ARG A 130 11.07 11.04 -4.17
CA ARG A 130 12.36 11.19 -3.47
C ARG A 130 13.31 11.92 -4.40
N GLY A 131 13.73 13.12 -4.00
CA GLY A 131 14.80 13.84 -4.69
C GLY A 131 16.10 13.07 -4.53
N SER A 132 16.86 12.94 -5.63
CA SER A 132 18.27 12.57 -5.56
C SER A 132 18.98 13.67 -4.78
N ILE A 133 19.49 13.35 -3.59
CA ILE A 133 20.48 14.20 -2.90
C ILE A 133 21.84 13.81 -3.46
#